data_AF-A0A7T7BHF3-F1
#
_entry.id   AF-A0A7T7BHF3-F1
#
_cell.length_a   1.000
_cell.length_b   1.000
_cell.length_c   1.000
_cell.angle_alpha   90.00
_cell.angle_beta   90.00
_cell.angle_gamma   90.00
#
_symmetry.space_group_name_H-M   'P 1'
#
loop_
_entity.id
_entity.type
_entity.pdbx_description
1 polymer ?
#
loop_
_entity_poly.entity_id
_entity_poly.type
_entity_poly.pdbx_seq_one_letter_code
_entity_poly.pdbx_strand_id
1 'polypeptide(L)'
;MIHITIHRGDESPSIVVNDRLTIDPVQAKKPGYTPTLRWLGVFFDRKLTWRSHILARAGKARAVAQHIRNLARTTCGPPASSLRKAVITCVIPSLTFGTEAWYGGRNRPAKQASKGTVSARVGWHINVIESTLALAIRGVLPVWRTTPTPSLFRDAGIPSGYATLEEAKLRFALRLNTIHKGHTLVRRIRPPMITRGRGTGTRQPAKTIIQRLGSILPEVPRPTLSPPHYSLGCRIDPTGVIDKATASKAFQVWQESLPPTDICVFSDGSEQWQEGINGIRSIFRELRNEARLRWWDTVSQKLSQWYRRWSDTYEIDSLPELELRRPALHRWLALRSSHGDFDWHHRKFNHEDAKLDCSCGRRKSPEHLALCHKTQRSFRHWPKRPPTPPTDRIEAVAYLRSLDPKQFVELLELTSFYSRVCTR
;
A
#
# COMPACT_ATOMS: atom_id res chain seq x y z
N MET A 1 3.98 32.53 -15.95
CA MET A 1 2.58 32.72 -16.36
C MET A 1 2.06 31.40 -16.94
N ILE A 2 0.79 31.04 -16.71
CA ILE A 2 0.14 29.91 -17.41
C ILE A 2 -0.97 30.51 -18.28
N HIS A 3 -0.83 30.39 -19.60
CA HIS A 3 -1.87 30.76 -20.56
C HIS A 3 -2.62 29.51 -21.00
N ILE A 4 -3.95 29.52 -20.88
CA ILE A 4 -4.82 28.40 -21.26
C ILE A 4 -5.68 28.87 -22.42
N THR A 5 -5.44 28.32 -23.61
CA THR A 5 -6.25 28.58 -24.79
C THR A 5 -7.33 27.51 -24.95
N ILE A 6 -8.52 27.93 -25.40
CA ILE A 6 -9.61 27.03 -25.80
C ILE A 6 -9.50 26.59 -27.26
N HIS A 7 -8.58 27.19 -28.02
CA HIS A 7 -8.36 26.85 -29.42
C HIS A 7 -7.79 25.43 -29.56
N ARG A 8 -8.42 24.65 -30.45
CA ARG A 8 -8.04 23.28 -30.73
C ARG A 8 -7.03 23.26 -31.87
N GLY A 9 -5.78 23.55 -31.56
CA GLY A 9 -4.63 23.39 -32.46
C GLY A 9 -3.42 22.86 -31.68
N ASP A 10 -2.29 22.67 -32.36
CA ASP A 10 -1.00 22.39 -31.72
C ASP A 10 -0.09 23.63 -31.65
N GLU A 11 -0.53 24.75 -32.23
CA GLU A 11 0.16 26.03 -32.17
C GLU A 11 0.33 26.53 -30.73
N SER A 12 1.52 27.00 -30.42
CA SER A 12 1.89 27.57 -29.12
C SER A 12 2.58 28.90 -29.39
N PRO A 13 1.84 29.97 -29.72
CA PRO A 13 2.45 31.26 -30.05
C PRO A 13 3.10 31.88 -28.81
N SER A 14 4.18 32.63 -29.03
CA SER A 14 4.76 33.49 -28.00
C SER A 14 3.75 34.58 -27.60
N ILE A 15 3.72 34.91 -26.32
CA ILE A 15 2.78 35.87 -25.75
C ILE A 15 3.53 37.17 -25.52
N VAL A 16 3.23 38.19 -26.32
CA VAL A 16 3.77 39.54 -26.12
C VAL A 16 2.93 40.22 -25.02
N VAL A 17 3.57 40.50 -23.88
CA VAL A 17 2.93 41.18 -22.74
C VAL A 17 3.09 42.70 -22.86
N ASN A 18 4.26 43.15 -23.30
CA ASN A 18 4.58 44.54 -23.66
C ASN A 18 5.86 44.57 -24.52
N ASP A 19 6.31 45.76 -24.91
CA ASP A 19 7.48 45.99 -25.78
C ASP A 19 8.79 45.38 -25.27
N ARG A 20 8.86 45.01 -23.99
CA ARG A 20 10.06 44.44 -23.35
C ARG A 20 9.89 43.00 -22.88
N LEU A 21 8.69 42.43 -22.93
CA LEU A 21 8.39 41.11 -22.40
C LEU A 21 7.57 40.28 -23.38
N THR A 22 8.26 39.34 -24.03
CA THR A 22 7.65 38.25 -24.78
C THR A 22 7.88 36.94 -24.01
N ILE A 23 6.81 36.18 -23.81
CA ILE A 23 6.84 34.89 -23.12
C ILE A 23 6.73 33.79 -24.17
N ASP A 24 7.84 33.11 -24.41
CA ASP A 24 7.90 32.02 -25.38
C ASP A 24 7.25 30.72 -24.88
N PRO A 25 6.70 29.91 -25.78
CA PRO A 25 6.16 28.61 -25.44
C PRO A 25 7.26 27.69 -24.89
N VAL A 26 6.87 26.82 -23.96
CA VAL A 26 7.78 25.79 -23.45
C VAL A 26 8.15 24.84 -24.59
N GLN A 27 9.44 24.67 -24.85
CA GLN A 27 9.96 23.75 -25.86
C GLN A 27 10.23 22.36 -25.26
N ALA A 28 10.20 21.34 -26.13
CA ALA A 28 10.59 19.99 -25.73
C ALA A 28 12.10 19.95 -25.46
N LYS A 29 12.50 19.24 -24.40
CA LYS A 29 13.93 19.09 -24.06
C LYS A 29 14.70 18.20 -25.04
N LYS A 30 14.00 17.34 -25.77
CA LYS A 30 14.57 16.37 -26.72
C LYS A 30 13.60 16.16 -27.89
N PRO A 31 14.10 15.86 -29.10
CA PRO A 31 13.27 15.46 -30.24
C PRO A 31 12.35 14.28 -29.87
N GLY A 32 11.09 14.33 -30.28
CA GLY A 32 10.09 13.29 -30.01
C GLY A 32 9.43 13.32 -28.62
N TYR A 33 9.84 14.23 -27.73
CA TYR A 33 9.18 14.42 -26.43
C TYR A 33 8.11 15.51 -26.48
N THR A 34 7.03 15.34 -25.73
CA THR A 34 6.03 16.40 -25.58
C THR A 34 6.57 17.55 -24.72
N PRO A 35 6.39 18.81 -25.13
CA PRO A 35 6.75 19.94 -24.30
C PRO A 35 5.93 19.94 -23.01
N THR A 36 6.61 20.20 -21.88
CA THR A 36 5.98 20.15 -20.56
C THR A 36 6.42 21.30 -19.68
N LEU A 37 5.45 22.04 -19.14
CA LEU A 37 5.69 23.05 -18.14
C LEU A 37 5.90 22.38 -16.78
N ARG A 38 7.01 22.67 -16.10
CA ARG A 38 7.23 22.24 -14.72
C ARG A 38 6.86 23.37 -13.76
N TRP A 39 5.86 23.16 -12.91
CA TRP A 39 5.47 24.12 -11.88
C TRP A 39 5.32 23.42 -10.52
N LEU A 40 6.01 23.94 -9.49
CA LEU A 40 6.09 23.32 -8.15
C LEU A 40 6.45 21.82 -8.18
N GLY A 41 7.23 21.40 -9.18
CA GLY A 41 7.62 20.01 -9.39
C GLY A 41 6.58 19.14 -10.11
N VAL A 42 5.38 19.63 -10.41
CA VAL A 42 4.39 18.93 -11.25
C VAL A 42 4.65 19.28 -12.72
N PHE A 43 4.58 18.27 -13.59
CA PHE A 43 4.73 18.47 -15.04
C PHE A 43 3.37 18.52 -15.73
N PHE A 44 3.11 19.61 -16.43
CA PHE A 44 1.89 19.86 -17.18
C PHE A 44 2.20 19.74 -18.67
N ASP A 45 1.61 18.76 -19.33
CA ASP A 45 1.57 18.68 -20.79
C ASP A 45 0.36 19.45 -21.34
N ARG A 46 0.43 19.90 -22.60
CA ARG A 46 -0.61 20.72 -23.25
C ARG A 46 -2.03 20.15 -23.08
N LYS A 47 -2.18 18.82 -23.19
CA LYS A 47 -3.46 18.12 -23.13
C LYS A 47 -3.86 17.70 -21.71
N LEU A 48 -3.05 18.05 -20.70
CA LEU A 48 -3.20 17.59 -19.31
C LEU A 48 -3.44 16.08 -19.24
N THR A 49 -2.67 15.32 -20.03
CA THR A 49 -2.68 13.85 -19.96
C THR A 49 -1.90 13.36 -18.76
N TRP A 50 -1.01 14.17 -18.18
CA TRP A 50 -0.17 13.86 -17.02
C TRP A 50 0.85 12.74 -17.26
N ARG A 51 0.98 12.26 -18.51
CA ARG A 51 1.89 11.14 -18.82
C ARG A 51 3.33 11.46 -18.48
N SER A 52 3.79 12.64 -18.88
CA SER A 52 5.16 13.09 -18.60
C SER A 52 5.42 13.28 -17.10
N HIS A 53 4.42 13.74 -16.34
CA HIS A 53 4.50 13.80 -14.87
C HIS A 53 4.71 12.41 -14.27
N ILE A 54 3.86 11.45 -14.64
CA ILE A 54 3.97 10.08 -14.13
C ILE A 54 5.28 9.43 -14.53
N LEU A 55 5.77 9.62 -15.76
CA LEU A 55 7.08 9.11 -16.18
C LEU A 55 8.21 9.72 -15.35
N ALA A 56 8.18 11.03 -15.10
CA ALA A 56 9.18 11.70 -14.26
C ALA A 56 9.14 11.19 -12.81
N ARG A 57 7.95 11.03 -12.22
CA ARG A 57 7.78 10.48 -10.87
C ARG A 57 8.20 9.02 -10.77
N ALA A 58 7.77 8.19 -11.73
CA ALA A 58 8.14 6.79 -11.82
C ALA A 58 9.65 6.62 -12.05
N GLY A 59 10.29 7.47 -12.85
CA GLY A 59 11.75 7.45 -13.03
C GLY A 59 12.50 7.66 -11.72
N LYS A 60 12.11 8.68 -10.94
CA LYS A 60 12.68 8.93 -9.60
C LYS A 60 12.44 7.76 -8.64
N ALA A 61 11.21 7.27 -8.60
CA ALA A 61 10.85 6.14 -7.75
C ALA A 61 11.57 4.84 -8.16
N ARG A 62 11.77 4.61 -9.46
CA ARG A 62 12.54 3.46 -9.99
C ARG A 62 14.00 3.53 -9.59
N ALA A 63 14.63 4.70 -9.59
CA ALA A 63 16.01 4.83 -9.13
C ALA A 63 16.15 4.36 -7.68
N VAL A 64 15.26 4.82 -6.78
CA VAL A 64 15.21 4.37 -5.38
C VAL A 64 14.90 2.88 -5.27
N ALA A 65 13.92 2.38 -6.03
CA ALA A 65 13.57 0.96 -6.06
C ALA A 65 14.74 0.07 -6.49
N GLN A 66 15.54 0.52 -7.46
CA GLN A 66 16.73 -0.19 -7.91
C GLN A 66 17.81 -0.21 -6.82
N HIS A 67 17.98 0.89 -6.08
CA HIS A 67 18.90 0.91 -4.94
C HIS A 67 18.46 -0.09 -3.87
N ILE A 68 17.18 -0.08 -3.49
CA ILE A 68 16.60 -1.06 -2.54
C ILE A 68 16.85 -2.50 -3.02
N ARG A 69 16.66 -2.76 -4.31
CA ARG A 69 16.91 -4.08 -4.92
C ARG A 69 18.38 -4.47 -4.87
N ASN A 70 19.31 -3.52 -5.01
CA ASN A 70 20.75 -3.79 -4.99
C ASN A 70 21.28 -4.07 -3.57
N LEU A 71 20.61 -3.59 -2.52
CA LEU A 71 20.96 -3.84 -1.10
C LEU A 71 20.66 -5.29 -0.65
N ALA A 72 19.99 -6.07 -1.50
CA ALA A 72 19.17 -7.19 -1.08
C ALA A 72 19.30 -8.37 -2.04
N ARG A 73 19.79 -9.51 -1.56
CA ARG A 73 19.75 -10.78 -2.28
C ARG A 73 18.71 -11.71 -1.65
N THR A 74 18.43 -12.84 -2.30
CA THR A 74 17.50 -13.84 -1.74
C THR A 74 18.03 -14.49 -0.46
N THR A 75 19.35 -14.64 -0.34
CA THR A 75 20.00 -15.31 0.79
C THR A 75 20.55 -14.36 1.85
N CYS A 76 20.85 -13.11 1.51
CA CYS A 76 21.45 -12.14 2.41
C CYS A 76 20.94 -10.71 2.18
N GLY A 77 21.09 -9.85 3.18
CA GLY A 77 20.66 -8.46 3.16
C GLY A 77 19.73 -8.10 4.32
N PRO A 78 19.20 -6.87 4.35
CA PRO A 78 18.36 -6.40 5.45
C PRO A 78 17.05 -7.20 5.56
N PRO A 79 16.41 -7.20 6.76
CA PRO A 79 15.07 -7.74 6.94
C PRO A 79 14.06 -7.12 5.96
N ALA A 80 13.10 -7.92 5.51
CA ALA A 80 12.10 -7.45 4.55
C ALA A 80 11.22 -6.34 5.15
N SER A 81 10.98 -6.36 6.46
CA SER A 81 10.28 -5.29 7.20
C SER A 81 10.93 -3.92 7.03
N SER A 82 12.27 -3.86 7.11
CA SER A 82 13.06 -2.64 6.94
C SER A 82 13.00 -2.12 5.50
N LEU A 83 13.13 -3.01 4.52
CA LEU A 83 13.02 -2.64 3.10
C LEU A 83 11.59 -2.22 2.73
N ARG A 84 10.58 -2.89 3.29
CA ARG A 84 9.16 -2.49 3.17
C ARG A 84 8.97 -1.07 3.68
N LYS A 85 9.52 -0.75 4.86
CA LYS A 85 9.49 0.61 5.41
C LYS A 85 10.11 1.61 4.45
N ALA A 86 11.28 1.32 3.87
CA ALA A 86 11.92 2.19 2.87
C ALA A 86 11.05 2.40 1.60
N VAL A 87 10.35 1.37 1.12
CA VAL A 87 9.40 1.52 0.00
C VAL A 87 8.24 2.44 0.38
N ILE A 88 7.65 2.24 1.57
CA ILE A 88 6.54 3.05 2.06
C ILE A 88 6.95 4.52 2.26
N THR A 89 8.16 4.79 2.75
CA THR A 89 8.62 6.14 3.08
C THR A 89 9.26 6.88 1.91
N CYS A 90 9.87 6.19 0.95
CA CYS A 90 10.64 6.83 -0.12
C CYS A 90 10.02 6.64 -1.51
N VAL A 91 9.53 5.44 -1.82
CA VAL A 91 9.03 5.10 -3.17
C VAL A 91 7.58 5.55 -3.35
N ILE A 92 6.69 5.22 -2.40
CA ILE A 92 5.27 5.60 -2.48
C ILE A 92 5.11 7.13 -2.58
N PRO A 93 5.71 7.96 -1.70
CA PRO A 93 5.55 9.41 -1.79
C PRO A 93 6.09 9.99 -3.10
N SER A 94 7.17 9.41 -3.64
CA SER A 94 7.72 9.80 -4.94
C SER A 94 6.73 9.54 -6.09
N LEU A 95 5.99 8.43 -6.03
CA LEU A 95 4.98 8.05 -7.03
C LEU A 95 3.68 8.85 -6.88
N THR A 96 3.26 9.13 -5.64
CA THR A 96 1.98 9.81 -5.37
C THR A 96 2.08 11.33 -5.36
N PHE A 97 3.27 11.89 -5.55
CA PHE A 97 3.47 13.32 -5.56
C PHE A 97 2.65 14.01 -6.67
N GLY A 98 1.80 14.96 -6.28
CA GLY A 98 0.94 15.72 -7.18
C GLY A 98 -0.28 14.96 -7.68
N THR A 99 -0.66 13.85 -7.05
CA THR A 99 -1.89 13.11 -7.38
C THR A 99 -3.15 13.94 -7.20
N GLU A 100 -3.13 14.92 -6.29
CA GLU A 100 -4.22 15.86 -6.05
C GLU A 100 -4.59 16.70 -7.28
N ALA A 101 -3.64 16.89 -8.21
CA ALA A 101 -3.84 17.68 -9.43
C ALA A 101 -4.61 16.93 -10.52
N TRP A 102 -4.54 15.59 -10.55
CA TRP A 102 -4.98 14.81 -11.70
C TRP A 102 -5.82 13.57 -11.36
N TYR A 103 -5.62 12.95 -10.19
CA TYR A 103 -6.29 11.72 -9.82
C TYR A 103 -7.59 11.99 -9.06
N GLY A 104 -8.71 11.89 -9.78
CA GLY A 104 -10.06 11.98 -9.22
C GLY A 104 -10.75 10.63 -8.98
N GLY A 105 -10.03 9.52 -9.14
CA GLY A 105 -10.58 8.16 -9.19
C GLY A 105 -10.59 7.56 -10.60
N ARG A 106 -10.80 6.24 -10.68
CA ARG A 106 -10.81 5.49 -11.95
C ARG A 106 -11.96 5.86 -12.89
N ASN A 107 -13.07 6.30 -12.30
CA ASN A 107 -14.26 6.75 -13.01
C ASN A 107 -14.56 8.22 -12.68
N ARG A 108 -15.21 8.90 -13.61
CA ARG A 108 -15.66 10.29 -13.46
C ARG A 108 -17.13 10.41 -13.90
N PRO A 109 -17.87 11.43 -13.45
CA PRO A 109 -19.21 11.69 -13.95
C PRO A 109 -19.22 11.86 -15.47
N ALA A 110 -20.21 11.25 -16.12
CA ALA A 110 -20.47 11.46 -17.54
C ALA A 110 -20.91 12.92 -17.80
N LYS A 111 -20.72 13.41 -19.03
CA LYS A 111 -21.24 14.74 -19.42
C LYS A 111 -22.77 14.79 -19.36
N GLN A 112 -23.42 13.69 -19.70
CA GLN A 112 -24.87 13.50 -19.61
C GLN A 112 -25.18 12.73 -18.32
N ALA A 113 -26.01 13.31 -17.44
CA ALA A 113 -26.33 12.71 -16.14
C ALA A 113 -26.94 11.30 -16.27
N SER A 114 -27.72 11.04 -17.32
CA SER A 114 -28.33 9.73 -17.60
C SER A 114 -27.32 8.59 -17.78
N LYS A 115 -26.06 8.89 -18.14
CA LYS A 115 -25.01 7.89 -18.35
C LYS A 115 -24.22 7.56 -17.08
N GLY A 116 -24.55 8.16 -15.94
CA GLY A 116 -23.90 7.88 -14.66
C GLY A 116 -22.40 8.22 -14.66
N THR A 117 -21.54 7.20 -14.57
CA THR A 117 -20.08 7.35 -14.53
C THR A 117 -19.39 6.71 -15.74
N VAL A 118 -18.30 7.32 -16.19
CA VAL A 118 -17.46 6.85 -17.30
C VAL A 118 -16.01 6.74 -16.87
N SER A 119 -15.22 5.94 -17.58
CA SER A 119 -13.77 5.83 -17.34
C SER A 119 -13.09 7.21 -17.40
N ALA A 120 -12.24 7.48 -16.39
CA ALA A 120 -11.37 8.65 -16.37
C ALA A 120 -10.13 8.48 -17.28
N ARG A 121 -9.97 7.33 -17.96
CA ARG A 121 -8.84 6.99 -18.84
C ARG A 121 -7.47 7.06 -18.14
N VAL A 122 -7.43 6.75 -16.84
CA VAL A 122 -6.22 6.72 -16.00
C VAL A 122 -5.57 5.33 -15.86
N GLY A 123 -6.06 4.33 -16.62
CA GLY A 123 -5.57 2.95 -16.50
C GLY A 123 -4.08 2.81 -16.78
N TRP A 124 -3.56 3.52 -17.80
CA TRP A 124 -2.13 3.54 -18.10
C TRP A 124 -1.31 4.11 -16.93
N HIS A 125 -1.77 5.18 -16.29
CA HIS A 125 -1.10 5.81 -15.15
C HIS A 125 -1.00 4.87 -13.95
N ILE A 126 -2.12 4.20 -13.65
CA ILE A 126 -2.19 3.19 -12.58
C ILE A 126 -1.16 2.08 -12.86
N ASN A 127 -1.09 1.57 -14.09
CA ASN A 127 -0.17 0.50 -14.46
C ASN A 127 1.31 0.92 -14.36
N VAL A 128 1.65 2.16 -14.71
CA VAL A 128 3.03 2.68 -14.56
C VAL A 128 3.43 2.77 -13.09
N ILE A 129 2.53 3.21 -12.21
CA ILE A 129 2.75 3.24 -10.76
C ILE A 129 2.87 1.82 -10.22
N GLU A 130 1.94 0.94 -10.58
CA GLU A 130 1.90 -0.45 -10.11
C GLU A 130 3.15 -1.23 -10.52
N SER A 131 3.60 -1.10 -11.78
CA SER A 131 4.83 -1.75 -12.24
C SER A 131 6.08 -1.24 -11.50
N THR A 132 6.11 0.05 -11.13
CA THR A 132 7.22 0.61 -10.35
C THR A 132 7.22 0.10 -8.91
N LEU A 133 6.05 -0.01 -8.29
CA LEU A 133 5.91 -0.63 -6.96
C LEU A 133 6.28 -2.12 -7.00
N ALA A 134 5.84 -2.85 -8.02
CA ALA A 134 6.16 -4.26 -8.18
C ALA A 134 7.67 -4.51 -8.37
N LEU A 135 8.40 -3.57 -8.98
CA LEU A 135 9.86 -3.59 -9.03
C LEU A 135 10.46 -3.42 -7.62
N ALA A 136 9.99 -2.43 -6.86
CA ALA A 136 10.46 -2.15 -5.51
C ALA A 136 10.19 -3.32 -4.54
N ILE A 137 8.98 -3.89 -4.61
CA ILE A 137 8.56 -5.05 -3.81
C ILE A 137 9.45 -6.27 -4.08
N ARG A 138 9.88 -6.49 -5.33
CA ARG A 138 10.83 -7.56 -5.65
C ARG A 138 12.24 -7.33 -5.09
N GLY A 139 12.56 -6.14 -4.58
CA GLY A 139 13.75 -5.90 -3.75
C GLY A 139 13.50 -6.15 -2.26
N VAL A 140 12.27 -5.92 -1.80
CA VAL A 140 11.82 -6.20 -0.43
C VAL A 140 11.79 -7.71 -0.17
N LEU A 141 11.08 -8.45 -1.01
CA LEU A 141 10.83 -9.88 -0.81
C LEU A 141 11.89 -10.74 -1.50
N PRO A 142 12.41 -11.80 -0.85
CA PRO A 142 13.28 -12.78 -1.49
C PRO A 142 12.47 -13.79 -2.32
N VAL A 143 11.90 -13.33 -3.43
CA VAL A 143 10.96 -14.11 -4.29
C VAL A 143 11.53 -14.38 -5.68
N TRP A 144 10.94 -15.35 -6.38
CA TRP A 144 11.29 -15.64 -7.76
C TRP A 144 10.81 -14.54 -8.71
N ARG A 145 11.53 -14.35 -9.83
CA ARG A 145 11.15 -13.37 -10.86
C ARG A 145 9.72 -13.62 -11.38
N THR A 146 9.33 -14.88 -11.47
CA THR A 146 8.04 -15.35 -11.99
C THR A 146 6.89 -15.27 -10.98
N THR A 147 7.15 -14.88 -9.73
CA THR A 147 6.09 -14.77 -8.72
C THR A 147 5.01 -13.75 -9.16
N PRO A 148 3.71 -14.11 -9.12
CA PRO A 148 2.63 -13.26 -9.60
C PRO A 148 2.58 -11.91 -8.91
N THR A 149 2.42 -10.84 -9.68
CA THR A 149 2.36 -9.47 -9.14
C THR A 149 1.30 -9.29 -8.02
N PRO A 150 0.08 -9.85 -8.09
CA PRO A 150 -0.88 -9.69 -7.01
C PRO A 150 -0.43 -10.28 -5.67
N SER A 151 0.22 -11.46 -5.67
CA SER A 151 0.73 -12.05 -4.43
C SER A 151 1.84 -11.21 -3.83
N LEU A 152 2.68 -10.57 -4.66
CA LEU A 152 3.75 -9.68 -4.19
C LEU A 152 3.23 -8.53 -3.33
N PHE A 153 2.16 -7.85 -3.76
CA PHE A 153 1.58 -6.73 -3.01
C PHE A 153 1.05 -7.17 -1.65
N ARG A 154 0.34 -8.31 -1.60
CA ARG A 154 -0.15 -8.90 -0.37
C ARG A 154 1.01 -9.32 0.54
N ASP A 155 1.92 -10.14 0.04
CA ASP A 155 3.03 -10.70 0.83
C ASP A 155 4.04 -9.66 1.31
N ALA A 156 4.16 -8.52 0.61
CA ALA A 156 4.97 -7.40 1.06
C ALA A 156 4.21 -6.42 1.96
N GLY A 157 2.90 -6.60 2.13
CA GLY A 157 2.04 -5.67 2.85
C GLY A 157 2.09 -4.26 2.27
N ILE A 158 2.18 -4.14 0.95
CA ILE A 158 2.24 -2.85 0.24
C ILE A 158 0.99 -2.74 -0.63
N PRO A 159 0.22 -1.64 -0.56
CA PRO A 159 -0.94 -1.47 -1.41
C PRO A 159 -0.56 -1.42 -2.90
N SER A 160 -1.46 -1.91 -3.76
CA SER A 160 -1.31 -1.83 -5.21
C SER A 160 -1.20 -0.40 -5.72
N GLY A 161 -0.83 -0.21 -6.99
CA GLY A 161 -0.79 1.13 -7.59
C GLY A 161 -2.16 1.81 -7.56
N TYR A 162 -3.23 1.05 -7.80
CA TYR A 162 -4.60 1.54 -7.66
C TYR A 162 -4.94 1.91 -6.22
N ALA A 163 -4.73 0.99 -5.25
CA ALA A 163 -5.07 1.24 -3.86
C ALA A 163 -4.28 2.41 -3.26
N THR A 164 -3.02 2.56 -3.66
CA THR A 164 -2.15 3.68 -3.28
C THR A 164 -2.70 5.02 -3.77
N LEU A 165 -3.21 5.08 -5.01
CA LEU A 165 -3.83 6.28 -5.58
C LEU A 165 -5.18 6.59 -4.93
N GLU A 166 -6.00 5.57 -4.66
CA GLU A 166 -7.25 5.73 -3.92
C GLU A 166 -7.00 6.25 -2.50
N GLU A 167 -5.98 5.73 -1.82
CA GLU A 167 -5.56 6.24 -0.52
C GLU A 167 -5.09 7.71 -0.59
N ALA A 168 -4.29 8.08 -1.60
CA ALA A 168 -3.88 9.47 -1.81
C ALA A 168 -5.08 10.40 -2.07
N LYS A 169 -6.04 9.95 -2.89
CA LYS A 169 -7.32 10.64 -3.16
C LYS A 169 -8.10 10.88 -1.88
N LEU A 170 -8.26 9.85 -1.05
CA LEU A 170 -9.00 9.91 0.21
C LEU A 170 -8.28 10.79 1.24
N ARG A 171 -6.95 10.78 1.30
CA ARG A 171 -6.18 11.71 2.14
C ARG A 171 -6.39 13.15 1.72
N PHE A 172 -6.46 13.41 0.42
CA PHE A 172 -6.76 14.75 -0.08
C PHE A 172 -8.22 15.16 0.21
N ALA A 173 -9.18 14.26 0.08
CA ALA A 173 -10.57 14.50 0.50
C ALA A 173 -10.67 14.82 2.00
N LEU A 174 -9.96 14.06 2.85
CA LEU A 174 -9.85 14.33 4.28
C LEU A 174 -9.27 15.71 4.54
N ARG A 175 -8.19 16.08 3.85
CA ARG A 175 -7.59 17.42 3.92
C ARG A 175 -8.59 18.50 3.53
N LEU A 176 -9.33 18.37 2.43
CA LEU A 176 -10.34 19.35 2.01
C LEU A 176 -11.42 19.58 3.07
N ASN A 177 -11.80 18.54 3.82
CA ASN A 177 -12.80 18.64 4.88
C ASN A 177 -12.23 19.15 6.22
N THR A 178 -10.92 19.02 6.45
CA THR A 178 -10.26 19.40 7.72
C THR A 178 -9.39 20.65 7.64
N ILE A 179 -9.19 21.25 6.46
CA ILE A 179 -8.51 22.54 6.35
C ILE A 179 -9.32 23.67 7.03
N HIS A 180 -8.58 24.65 7.54
CA HIS A 180 -9.13 25.84 8.19
C HIS A 180 -10.16 26.57 7.31
N LYS A 181 -11.20 27.13 7.94
CA LYS A 181 -12.33 27.80 7.28
C LYS A 181 -11.93 28.90 6.28
N GLY A 182 -10.86 29.63 6.57
CA GLY A 182 -10.35 30.72 5.73
C GLY A 182 -9.55 30.28 4.50
N HIS A 183 -9.28 28.98 4.35
CA HIS A 183 -8.44 28.49 3.25
C HIS A 183 -9.16 28.62 1.89
N THR A 184 -8.46 29.07 0.85
CA THR A 184 -9.04 29.37 -0.48
C THR A 184 -9.76 28.18 -1.13
N LEU A 185 -9.28 26.96 -0.88
CA LEU A 185 -9.93 25.72 -1.33
C LEU A 185 -11.31 25.49 -0.70
N VAL A 186 -11.59 25.98 0.50
CA VAL A 186 -12.90 25.78 1.17
C VAL A 186 -14.02 26.36 0.32
N ARG A 187 -13.84 27.58 -0.21
CA ARG A 187 -14.80 28.24 -1.11
C ARG A 187 -15.01 27.48 -2.42
N ARG A 188 -14.05 26.64 -2.83
CA ARG A 188 -14.10 25.87 -4.08
C ARG A 188 -14.73 24.48 -3.94
N ILE A 189 -14.89 23.97 -2.72
CA ILE A 189 -15.49 22.64 -2.47
C ILE A 189 -16.96 22.63 -2.85
N ARG A 190 -17.72 23.65 -2.45
CA ARG A 190 -19.16 23.71 -2.71
C ARG A 190 -19.42 24.19 -4.15
N PRO A 191 -20.18 23.44 -4.96
CA PRO A 191 -20.62 23.93 -6.26
C PRO A 191 -21.50 25.19 -6.11
N PRO A 192 -21.44 26.14 -7.07
CA PRO A 192 -22.23 27.35 -7.03
C PRO A 192 -23.73 27.05 -7.21
N MET A 193 -24.59 27.95 -6.71
CA MET A 193 -26.03 27.88 -6.96
C MET A 193 -26.35 28.21 -8.42
N ILE A 194 -27.41 27.59 -8.94
CA ILE A 194 -28.00 27.95 -10.23
C ILE A 194 -28.88 29.17 -9.99
N THR A 195 -28.52 30.29 -10.59
CA THR A 195 -29.19 31.58 -10.38
C THR A 195 -30.32 31.84 -11.39
N ARG A 196 -30.34 31.14 -12.53
CA ARG A 196 -31.34 31.32 -13.60
C ARG A 196 -31.60 30.01 -14.34
N GLY A 197 -32.81 29.85 -14.87
CA GLY A 197 -33.23 28.73 -15.72
C GLY A 197 -33.71 27.48 -14.97
N ARG A 198 -33.74 26.34 -15.65
CA ARG A 198 -34.20 25.06 -15.07
C ARG A 198 -33.28 24.64 -13.91
N GLY A 199 -33.87 24.40 -12.74
CA GLY A 199 -33.12 24.07 -11.52
C GLY A 199 -32.61 25.28 -10.73
N THR A 200 -33.15 26.48 -10.97
CA THR A 200 -32.88 27.65 -10.12
C THR A 200 -33.11 27.33 -8.64
N GLY A 201 -32.23 27.81 -7.76
CA GLY A 201 -32.27 27.50 -6.33
C GLY A 201 -31.58 26.19 -5.95
N THR A 202 -31.23 25.33 -6.92
CA THR A 202 -30.43 24.12 -6.67
C THR A 202 -28.94 24.37 -6.93
N ARG A 203 -28.08 23.48 -6.43
CA ARG A 203 -26.63 23.54 -6.67
C ARG A 203 -26.27 22.93 -8.02
N GLN A 204 -25.27 23.50 -8.69
CA GLN A 204 -24.69 22.88 -9.86
C GLN A 204 -24.06 21.51 -9.52
N PRO A 205 -24.00 20.57 -10.48
CA PRO A 205 -23.26 19.33 -10.27
C PRO A 205 -21.76 19.59 -10.07
N ALA A 206 -21.10 18.74 -9.28
CA ALA A 206 -19.66 18.83 -9.04
C ALA A 206 -18.86 18.57 -10.33
N LYS A 207 -18.23 19.62 -10.88
CA LYS A 207 -17.49 19.58 -12.15
C LYS A 207 -15.99 19.30 -11.93
N THR A 208 -15.41 19.90 -10.89
CA THR A 208 -13.97 19.84 -10.63
C THR A 208 -13.59 18.66 -9.72
N ILE A 209 -12.31 18.27 -9.73
CA ILE A 209 -11.79 17.27 -8.79
C ILE A 209 -12.02 17.74 -7.34
N ILE A 210 -11.72 19.00 -7.02
CA ILE A 210 -11.89 19.56 -5.67
C ILE A 210 -13.34 19.43 -5.19
N GLN A 211 -14.32 19.79 -6.03
CA GLN A 211 -15.74 19.67 -5.68
C GLN A 211 -16.14 18.22 -5.45
N ARG A 212 -15.72 17.30 -6.34
CA ARG A 212 -16.05 15.88 -6.21
C ARG A 212 -15.43 15.26 -4.97
N LEU A 213 -14.15 15.53 -4.70
CA LEU A 213 -13.43 14.95 -3.57
C LEU A 213 -13.88 15.55 -2.24
N GLY A 214 -14.23 16.84 -2.22
CA GLY A 214 -14.76 17.49 -1.02
C GLY A 214 -16.09 16.89 -0.56
N SER A 215 -16.88 16.29 -1.47
CA SER A 215 -18.14 15.61 -1.15
C SER A 215 -18.01 14.11 -0.82
N ILE A 216 -16.79 13.54 -0.80
CA ILE A 216 -16.61 12.10 -0.50
C ILE A 216 -16.87 11.79 0.97
N LEU A 217 -16.40 12.66 1.86
CA LEU A 217 -16.51 12.48 3.30
C LEU A 217 -17.67 13.33 3.82
N PRO A 218 -18.32 12.93 4.94
CA PRO A 218 -19.34 13.76 5.56
C PRO A 218 -18.76 15.11 5.98
N GLU A 219 -19.62 16.12 6.03
CA GLU A 219 -19.25 17.43 6.55
C GLU A 219 -19.00 17.32 8.06
N VAL A 220 -17.89 17.88 8.51
CA VAL A 220 -17.50 17.88 9.93
C VAL A 220 -17.14 19.29 10.37
N PRO A 221 -17.28 19.60 11.67
CA PRO A 221 -16.72 20.81 12.25
C PRO A 221 -15.25 20.92 11.87
N ARG A 222 -14.90 22.05 11.26
CA ARG A 222 -13.52 22.28 10.82
C ARG A 222 -12.66 22.57 12.05
N PRO A 223 -11.41 22.06 12.08
CA PRO A 223 -10.46 22.43 13.12
C PRO A 223 -10.35 23.95 13.22
N THR A 224 -10.54 24.46 14.42
CA THR A 224 -10.28 25.86 14.77
C THR A 224 -8.95 25.90 15.50
N LEU A 225 -8.07 26.82 15.11
CA LEU A 225 -6.84 27.06 15.85
C LEU A 225 -7.22 27.78 17.14
N SER A 226 -7.32 27.03 18.24
CA SER A 226 -7.42 27.59 19.59
C SER A 226 -6.02 27.83 20.16
N PRO A 227 -5.84 28.87 20.99
CA PRO A 227 -4.66 28.98 21.86
C PRO A 227 -4.54 27.71 22.71
N PRO A 228 -3.31 27.25 23.04
CA PRO A 228 -3.12 26.17 24.00
C PRO A 228 -3.84 26.51 25.31
N HIS A 229 -4.78 25.65 25.71
CA HIS A 229 -5.40 25.72 27.03
C HIS A 229 -4.77 24.64 27.91
N TYR A 230 -4.47 25.00 29.15
CA TYR A 230 -4.00 24.06 30.17
C TYR A 230 -5.00 24.15 31.30
N SER A 231 -5.82 23.12 31.47
CA SER A 231 -6.74 23.04 32.61
C SER A 231 -5.94 23.09 33.91
N LEU A 232 -6.54 23.61 34.98
CA LEU A 232 -5.91 23.72 36.29
C LEU A 232 -5.45 22.32 36.75
N GLY A 233 -4.16 22.16 37.09
CA GLY A 233 -3.57 20.87 37.48
C GLY A 233 -2.91 20.07 36.34
N CYS A 234 -3.08 20.46 35.07
CA CYS A 234 -2.49 19.73 33.93
C CYS A 234 -0.95 19.81 33.86
N ARG A 235 -0.34 20.77 34.56
CA ARG A 235 1.13 20.89 34.74
C ARG A 235 1.65 20.21 36.00
N ILE A 236 0.77 19.61 36.81
CA ILE A 236 1.18 18.83 37.97
C ILE A 236 1.57 17.46 37.44
N ASP A 237 2.80 17.05 37.70
CA ASP A 237 3.26 15.71 37.39
C ASP A 237 2.42 14.69 38.17
N PRO A 238 1.58 13.87 37.50
CA PRO A 238 0.73 12.89 38.18
C PRO A 238 1.56 11.79 38.84
N THR A 239 2.84 11.65 38.48
CA THR A 239 3.75 10.67 39.08
C THR A 239 4.42 11.16 40.35
N GLY A 240 4.19 12.41 40.78
CA GLY A 240 4.69 12.91 42.06
C GLY A 240 6.21 12.77 42.21
N VAL A 241 6.98 12.98 41.12
CA VAL A 241 8.45 12.84 41.05
C VAL A 241 8.95 11.38 40.94
N ILE A 242 8.07 10.38 40.88
CA ILE A 242 8.45 8.98 40.64
C ILE A 242 8.91 8.80 39.19
N ASP A 243 10.00 8.07 38.96
CA ASP A 243 10.46 7.80 37.60
C ASP A 243 9.42 6.99 36.80
N LYS A 244 9.37 7.25 35.49
CA LYS A 244 8.37 6.65 34.59
C LYS A 244 8.37 5.12 34.61
N ALA A 245 9.53 4.47 34.82
CA ALA A 245 9.61 3.01 34.80
C ALA A 245 9.00 2.42 36.08
N THR A 246 9.26 3.02 37.23
CA THR A 246 8.66 2.64 38.52
C THR A 246 7.16 2.90 38.53
N ALA A 247 6.71 4.07 38.07
CA ALA A 247 5.29 4.39 37.96
C ALA A 247 4.55 3.42 37.01
N SER A 248 5.18 3.05 35.88
CA SER A 248 4.60 2.07 34.94
C SER A 248 4.47 0.67 35.55
N LYS A 249 5.42 0.23 36.37
CA LYS A 249 5.34 -1.07 37.06
C LYS A 249 4.24 -1.05 38.14
N ALA A 250 4.18 0.01 38.94
CA ALA A 250 3.13 0.16 39.95
C ALA A 250 1.73 0.18 39.31
N PHE A 251 1.60 0.85 38.16
CA PHE A 251 0.37 0.86 37.38
C PHE A 251 -0.02 -0.54 36.87
N GLN A 252 0.93 -1.33 36.35
CA GLN A 252 0.66 -2.70 35.91
C GLN A 252 0.17 -3.58 37.07
N VAL A 253 0.84 -3.51 38.22
CA VAL A 253 0.42 -4.25 39.44
C VAL A 253 -0.99 -3.86 39.87
N TRP A 254 -1.29 -2.56 39.88
CA TRP A 254 -2.64 -2.07 40.18
C TRP A 254 -3.67 -2.57 39.16
N GLN A 255 -3.36 -2.48 37.86
CA GLN A 255 -4.26 -2.92 36.80
C GLN A 255 -4.54 -4.43 36.88
N GLU A 256 -3.53 -5.24 37.20
CA GLU A 256 -3.67 -6.69 37.41
C GLU A 256 -4.47 -7.04 38.67
N SER A 257 -4.51 -6.14 39.66
CA SER A 257 -5.30 -6.33 40.89
C SER A 257 -6.80 -6.07 40.70
N LEU A 258 -7.23 -5.55 39.55
CA LEU A 258 -8.63 -5.22 39.30
C LEU A 258 -9.46 -6.48 39.00
N PRO A 259 -10.69 -6.58 39.53
CA PRO A 259 -11.62 -7.67 39.20
C PRO A 259 -11.94 -7.76 37.69
N PRO A 260 -12.30 -8.95 37.18
CA PRO A 260 -12.70 -9.12 35.77
C PRO A 260 -13.95 -8.33 35.35
N THR A 261 -14.71 -7.80 36.31
CA THR A 261 -15.89 -6.95 36.08
C THR A 261 -15.54 -5.48 35.83
N ASP A 262 -14.30 -5.09 36.12
CA ASP A 262 -13.88 -3.69 36.08
C ASP A 262 -13.34 -3.33 34.69
N ILE A 263 -13.79 -2.18 34.18
CA ILE A 263 -13.38 -1.66 32.87
C ILE A 263 -12.47 -0.46 33.09
N CYS A 264 -11.20 -0.59 32.73
CA CYS A 264 -10.27 0.54 32.66
C CYS A 264 -10.47 1.31 31.35
N VAL A 265 -10.87 2.58 31.45
CA VAL A 265 -10.97 3.50 30.30
C VAL A 265 -9.88 4.54 30.40
N PHE A 266 -8.97 4.57 29.41
CA PHE A 266 -7.93 5.58 29.30
C PHE A 266 -8.34 6.63 28.27
N SER A 267 -8.38 7.90 28.68
CA SER A 267 -8.46 9.00 27.70
C SER A 267 -7.07 9.19 27.07
N ASP A 268 -7.04 9.59 25.80
CA ASP A 268 -5.79 9.92 25.09
C ASP A 268 -5.24 11.31 25.47
N GLY A 269 -5.77 11.93 26.53
CA GLY A 269 -5.41 13.26 26.99
C GLY A 269 -5.92 14.40 26.09
N SER A 270 -6.79 14.12 25.12
CA SER A 270 -7.48 15.19 24.39
C SER A 270 -8.53 15.85 25.29
N GLU A 271 -8.39 17.15 25.51
CA GLU A 271 -9.31 17.94 26.32
C GLU A 271 -10.75 17.82 25.79
N GLN A 272 -11.71 17.61 26.69
CA GLN A 272 -13.11 17.35 26.37
C GLN A 272 -13.75 18.60 25.73
N TRP A 273 -13.75 18.66 24.40
CA TRP A 273 -14.70 19.51 23.69
C TRP A 273 -16.01 18.75 23.52
N GLN A 274 -17.11 19.36 23.97
CA GLN A 274 -18.45 18.90 23.61
C GLN A 274 -18.58 18.89 22.08
N GLU A 275 -18.97 17.74 21.53
CA GLU A 275 -19.27 17.49 20.11
C GLU A 275 -18.10 17.51 19.10
N GLY A 276 -16.94 16.98 19.47
CA GLY A 276 -15.93 16.58 18.49
C GLY A 276 -16.37 15.34 17.71
N ILE A 277 -16.55 15.44 16.38
CA ILE A 277 -16.84 14.28 15.51
C ILE A 277 -15.59 13.37 15.46
N ASN A 278 -15.48 12.49 16.45
CA ASN A 278 -14.58 11.36 16.50
C ASN A 278 -15.03 10.30 15.46
N GLY A 279 -14.88 10.60 14.17
CA GLY A 279 -15.42 9.72 13.13
C GLY A 279 -14.80 9.88 11.74
N ILE A 280 -14.42 11.09 11.31
CA ILE A 280 -13.96 11.29 9.91
C ILE A 280 -12.68 10.52 9.58
N ARG A 281 -11.77 10.35 10.56
CA ARG A 281 -10.59 9.50 10.42
C ARG A 281 -10.94 8.01 10.36
N SER A 282 -12.01 7.57 11.04
CA SER A 282 -12.53 6.20 10.93
C SER A 282 -13.07 5.94 9.54
N ILE A 283 -13.96 6.81 9.05
CA ILE A 283 -14.53 6.74 7.70
C ILE A 283 -13.42 6.75 6.64
N PHE A 284 -12.38 7.59 6.81
CA PHE A 284 -11.21 7.55 5.94
C PHE A 284 -10.52 6.17 5.94
N ARG A 285 -10.31 5.56 7.12
CA ARG A 285 -9.68 4.23 7.26
C ARG A 285 -10.55 3.14 6.63
N GLU A 286 -11.87 3.18 6.84
CA GLU A 286 -12.85 2.27 6.24
C GLU A 286 -12.80 2.35 4.71
N LEU A 287 -12.99 3.53 4.13
CA LEU A 287 -12.95 3.73 2.67
C LEU A 287 -11.60 3.33 2.05
N ARG A 288 -10.51 3.60 2.77
CA ARG A 288 -9.17 3.17 2.35
C ARG A 288 -9.07 1.64 2.34
N ASN A 289 -9.58 0.98 3.38
CA ASN A 289 -9.56 -0.47 3.49
C ASN A 289 -10.46 -1.11 2.42
N GLU A 290 -11.64 -0.56 2.16
CA GLU A 290 -12.51 -0.98 1.04
C GLU A 290 -11.80 -0.88 -0.31
N ALA A 291 -11.11 0.23 -0.60
CA ALA A 291 -10.38 0.39 -1.85
C ALA A 291 -9.28 -0.68 -2.04
N ARG A 292 -8.62 -1.06 -0.94
CA ARG A 292 -7.64 -2.14 -0.92
C ARG A 292 -8.31 -3.51 -1.17
N LEU A 293 -9.43 -3.79 -0.50
CA LEU A 293 -10.19 -5.04 -0.65
C LEU A 293 -10.77 -5.20 -2.06
N ARG A 294 -11.41 -4.15 -2.62
CA ARG A 294 -11.93 -4.18 -4.00
C ARG A 294 -10.86 -4.55 -5.03
N TRP A 295 -9.65 -4.04 -4.86
CA TRP A 295 -8.52 -4.43 -5.69
C TRP A 295 -8.19 -5.91 -5.49
N TRP A 296 -8.04 -6.35 -4.23
CA TRP A 296 -7.72 -7.74 -3.89
C TRP A 296 -8.74 -8.73 -4.47
N ASP A 297 -10.03 -8.49 -4.28
CA ASP A 297 -11.11 -9.36 -4.77
C ASP A 297 -11.07 -9.54 -6.29
N THR A 298 -10.66 -8.49 -7.01
CA THR A 298 -10.54 -8.53 -8.46
C THR A 298 -9.33 -9.36 -8.93
N VAL A 299 -8.21 -9.30 -8.20
CA VAL A 299 -6.94 -9.91 -8.62
C VAL A 299 -6.70 -11.29 -8.02
N SER A 300 -7.27 -11.58 -6.84
CA SER A 300 -7.12 -12.84 -6.12
C SER A 300 -7.71 -14.01 -6.92
N GLN A 301 -8.80 -13.77 -7.65
CA GLN A 301 -9.41 -14.75 -8.56
C GLN A 301 -8.46 -15.24 -9.66
N LYS A 302 -7.47 -14.41 -10.04
CA LYS A 302 -6.45 -14.75 -11.05
C LYS A 302 -5.27 -15.52 -10.46
N LEU A 303 -5.18 -15.64 -9.15
CA LEU A 303 -4.14 -16.42 -8.48
C LEU A 303 -4.47 -17.91 -8.52
N SER A 304 -3.42 -18.73 -8.47
CA SER A 304 -3.55 -20.18 -8.51
C SER A 304 -4.44 -20.67 -7.36
N GLN A 305 -5.15 -21.78 -7.59
CA GLN A 305 -5.94 -22.43 -6.53
C GLN A 305 -5.06 -22.77 -5.32
N TRP A 306 -3.80 -23.13 -5.58
CA TRP A 306 -2.78 -23.32 -4.54
C TRP A 306 -2.63 -22.06 -3.68
N TYR A 307 -2.30 -20.91 -4.28
CA TYR A 307 -2.09 -19.69 -3.51
C TYR A 307 -3.33 -19.30 -2.70
N ARG A 308 -4.51 -19.38 -3.33
CA ARG A 308 -5.78 -19.07 -2.66
C ARG A 308 -6.00 -19.94 -1.43
N ARG A 309 -5.70 -21.24 -1.50
CA ARG A 309 -5.77 -22.16 -0.34
C ARG A 309 -4.81 -21.78 0.79
N TRP A 310 -3.71 -21.10 0.50
CA TRP A 310 -2.72 -20.70 1.51
C TRP A 310 -2.97 -19.31 2.10
N SER A 311 -3.71 -18.45 1.41
CA SER A 311 -3.91 -17.04 1.77
C SER A 311 -5.38 -16.66 1.60
N ASP A 312 -6.17 -16.93 2.64
CA ASP A 312 -7.60 -16.66 2.64
C ASP A 312 -7.92 -15.18 2.93
N THR A 313 -7.01 -14.45 3.58
CA THR A 313 -7.20 -13.05 3.98
C THR A 313 -6.22 -12.08 3.33
N TYR A 314 -6.71 -10.89 3.02
CA TYR A 314 -5.91 -9.75 2.57
C TYR A 314 -5.48 -8.90 3.77
N GLU A 315 -4.37 -9.29 4.39
CA GLU A 315 -3.75 -8.58 5.50
C GLU A 315 -2.44 -7.95 5.05
N ILE A 316 -2.28 -6.64 5.29
CA ILE A 316 -1.09 -5.90 4.86
C ILE A 316 -0.41 -5.09 5.97
N ASP A 317 -1.06 -4.93 7.12
CA ASP A 317 -0.55 -4.08 8.20
C ASP A 317 0.31 -4.88 9.20
N SER A 318 -0.08 -6.12 9.51
CA SER A 318 0.66 -7.03 10.40
C SER A 318 1.19 -8.23 9.62
N LEU A 319 2.50 -8.27 9.38
CA LEU A 319 3.17 -9.35 8.65
C LEU A 319 4.44 -9.78 9.40
N PRO A 320 4.31 -10.58 10.47
CA PRO A 320 5.45 -11.02 11.28
C PRO A 320 6.48 -11.81 10.47
N GLU A 321 6.08 -12.44 9.35
CA GLU A 321 7.03 -13.15 8.49
C GLU A 321 8.09 -12.23 7.87
N LEU A 322 7.85 -10.91 7.77
CA LEU A 322 8.82 -9.98 7.19
C LEU A 322 10.04 -9.72 8.08
N GLU A 323 9.97 -10.13 9.36
CA GLU A 323 11.11 -10.12 10.29
C GLU A 323 11.99 -11.38 10.15
N LEU A 324 11.53 -12.41 9.42
CA LEU A 324 12.33 -13.60 9.19
C LEU A 324 13.62 -13.27 8.42
N ARG A 325 14.69 -14.00 8.75
CA ARG A 325 15.91 -13.99 7.91
C ARG A 325 15.54 -14.38 6.48
N ARG A 326 16.18 -13.72 5.51
CA ARG A 326 15.82 -13.84 4.09
C ARG A 326 15.77 -15.29 3.56
N PRO A 327 16.69 -16.21 3.92
CA PRO A 327 16.58 -17.61 3.50
C PRO A 327 15.30 -18.28 3.99
N ALA A 328 14.88 -18.05 5.24
CA ALA A 328 13.64 -18.60 5.77
C ALA A 328 12.41 -17.95 5.11
N LEU A 329 12.42 -16.62 4.99
CA LEU A 329 11.36 -15.87 4.29
C LEU A 329 11.19 -16.35 2.83
N HIS A 330 12.30 -16.61 2.15
CA HIS A 330 12.28 -17.15 0.78
C HIS A 330 11.50 -18.47 0.71
N ARG A 331 11.77 -19.39 1.64
CA ARG A 331 11.09 -20.69 1.70
C ARG A 331 9.63 -20.53 2.09
N TRP A 332 9.33 -19.70 3.07
CA TRP A 332 7.96 -19.38 3.49
C TRP A 332 7.10 -18.86 2.32
N LEU A 333 7.63 -17.89 1.56
CA LEU A 333 6.94 -17.34 0.39
C LEU A 333 6.86 -18.33 -0.78
N ALA A 334 7.87 -19.17 -0.97
CA ALA A 334 7.85 -20.22 -1.98
C ALA A 334 6.76 -21.27 -1.69
N LEU A 335 6.56 -21.65 -0.42
CA LEU A 335 5.48 -22.53 0.00
C LEU A 335 4.10 -21.95 -0.36
N ARG A 336 3.86 -20.69 0.02
CA ARG A 336 2.60 -19.99 -0.24
C ARG A 336 2.33 -19.79 -1.73
N SER A 337 3.35 -19.36 -2.46
CA SER A 337 3.21 -19.04 -3.89
C SER A 337 3.33 -20.24 -4.82
N SER A 338 3.84 -21.38 -4.35
CA SER A 338 4.36 -22.50 -5.16
C SER A 338 5.47 -22.10 -6.16
N HIS A 339 5.93 -20.85 -6.16
CA HIS A 339 7.04 -20.39 -7.01
C HIS A 339 8.33 -20.55 -6.23
N GLY A 340 9.04 -21.63 -6.53
CA GLY A 340 10.18 -22.11 -5.78
C GLY A 340 11.04 -23.04 -6.63
N ASP A 341 12.06 -23.58 -5.98
CA ASP A 341 12.80 -24.73 -6.46
C ASP A 341 11.95 -26.00 -6.29
N PHE A 342 10.99 -26.17 -7.19
CA PHE A 342 10.04 -27.29 -7.20
C PHE A 342 9.98 -27.91 -8.59
N ASP A 343 9.76 -29.23 -8.64
CA ASP A 343 9.74 -30.04 -9.85
C ASP A 343 8.84 -29.42 -10.94
N TRP A 344 7.60 -29.08 -10.59
CA TRP A 344 6.63 -28.50 -11.53
C TRP A 344 7.12 -27.19 -12.17
N HIS A 345 7.84 -26.35 -11.40
CA HIS A 345 8.30 -25.04 -11.86
C HIS A 345 9.43 -25.22 -12.88
N HIS A 346 10.39 -26.08 -12.57
CA HIS A 346 11.50 -26.39 -13.46
C HIS A 346 11.05 -27.04 -14.76
N ARG A 347 10.06 -27.96 -14.70
CA ARG A 347 9.44 -28.54 -15.91
C ARG A 347 8.74 -27.49 -16.76
N LYS A 348 7.96 -26.60 -16.13
CA LYS A 348 7.22 -25.55 -16.85
C LYS A 348 8.14 -24.61 -17.64
N PHE A 349 9.34 -24.34 -17.13
CA PHE A 349 10.32 -23.45 -17.75
C PHE A 349 11.48 -24.18 -18.46
N ASN A 350 11.40 -25.50 -18.60
CA ASN A 350 12.39 -26.35 -19.26
C ASN A 350 13.83 -26.11 -18.78
N HIS A 351 14.05 -26.11 -17.46
CA HIS A 351 15.39 -26.00 -16.90
C HIS A 351 16.07 -27.38 -16.89
N GLU A 352 17.11 -27.56 -17.73
CA GLU A 352 17.79 -28.84 -17.94
C GLU A 352 18.62 -29.30 -16.72
N ASP A 353 19.33 -28.37 -16.06
CA ASP A 353 20.24 -28.69 -14.94
C ASP A 353 19.56 -28.75 -13.56
N ALA A 354 18.23 -28.72 -13.52
CA ALA A 354 17.50 -28.61 -12.26
C ALA A 354 17.33 -29.95 -11.55
N LYS A 355 17.68 -30.01 -10.26
CA LYS A 355 17.37 -31.19 -9.44
C LYS A 355 15.88 -31.23 -9.13
N LEU A 356 15.17 -32.11 -9.82
CA LEU A 356 13.73 -32.29 -9.69
C LEU A 356 13.34 -33.10 -8.44
N ASP A 357 14.25 -33.94 -7.96
CA ASP A 357 14.00 -34.85 -6.85
C ASP A 357 14.77 -34.45 -5.58
N CYS A 358 14.17 -34.76 -4.44
CA CYS A 358 14.80 -34.69 -3.14
C CYS A 358 15.71 -35.90 -2.92
N SER A 359 16.70 -35.80 -2.02
CA SER A 359 17.56 -36.95 -1.66
C SER A 359 16.80 -38.14 -1.05
N CYS A 360 15.50 -37.98 -0.75
CA CYS A 360 14.62 -39.06 -0.31
C CYS A 360 13.99 -39.85 -1.47
N GLY A 361 14.28 -39.48 -2.73
CA GLY A 361 13.77 -40.12 -3.95
C GLY A 361 12.40 -39.62 -4.43
N ARG A 362 11.77 -38.66 -3.73
CA ARG A 362 10.49 -38.06 -4.15
C ARG A 362 10.72 -36.73 -4.86
N ARG A 363 9.83 -36.39 -5.80
CA ARG A 363 9.81 -35.10 -6.49
C ARG A 363 9.65 -33.93 -5.52
N LYS A 364 10.36 -32.84 -5.79
CA LYS A 364 10.26 -31.60 -5.01
C LYS A 364 8.89 -30.97 -5.19
N SER A 365 8.12 -30.88 -4.10
CA SER A 365 6.86 -30.13 -4.03
C SER A 365 6.87 -29.17 -2.84
N PRO A 366 5.99 -28.15 -2.82
CA PRO A 366 5.90 -27.21 -1.71
C PRO A 366 5.73 -27.91 -0.36
N GLU A 367 4.76 -28.80 -0.25
CA GLU A 367 4.46 -29.53 0.99
C GLU A 367 5.52 -30.57 1.39
N HIS A 368 6.53 -30.81 0.56
CA HIS A 368 7.48 -31.91 0.74
C HIS A 368 8.26 -31.85 2.06
N LEU A 369 8.46 -30.65 2.63
CA LEU A 369 9.07 -30.48 3.96
C LEU A 369 8.37 -31.35 5.03
N ALA A 370 7.04 -31.43 4.98
CA ALA A 370 6.24 -32.20 5.95
C ALA A 370 6.00 -33.66 5.51
N LEU A 371 6.21 -33.99 4.23
CA LEU A 371 6.01 -35.34 3.67
C LEU A 371 7.29 -36.17 3.54
N CYS A 372 8.45 -35.56 3.72
CA CYS A 372 9.71 -36.25 3.52
C CYS A 372 9.96 -37.25 4.65
N HIS A 373 10.12 -38.53 4.32
CA HIS A 373 10.39 -39.54 5.36
C HIS A 373 11.66 -39.24 6.16
N LYS A 374 12.64 -38.52 5.57
CA LYS A 374 13.86 -38.08 6.27
C LYS A 374 13.58 -37.00 7.32
N THR A 375 12.63 -36.10 7.07
CA THR A 375 12.22 -35.08 8.05
C THR A 375 11.32 -35.67 9.13
N GLN A 376 10.46 -36.64 8.78
CA GLN A 376 9.58 -37.32 9.72
C GLN A 376 10.34 -38.16 10.76
N ARG A 377 11.63 -38.45 10.57
CA ARG A 377 12.48 -39.07 11.61
C ARG A 377 12.55 -38.23 12.89
N SER A 378 12.50 -36.91 12.76
CA SER A 378 12.47 -35.98 13.90
C SER A 378 11.04 -35.55 14.27
N PHE A 379 10.00 -36.23 13.75
CA PHE A 379 8.60 -35.84 13.92
C PHE A 379 8.23 -35.52 15.36
N ARG A 380 8.71 -36.32 16.33
CA ARG A 380 8.46 -36.14 17.77
C ARG A 380 8.77 -34.73 18.30
N HIS A 381 9.69 -34.01 17.67
CA HIS A 381 10.14 -32.68 18.08
C HIS A 381 9.56 -31.55 17.21
N TRP A 382 8.65 -31.84 16.29
CA TRP A 382 8.09 -30.82 15.42
C TRP A 382 7.27 -29.79 16.21
N PRO A 383 7.35 -28.49 15.87
CA PRO A 383 6.50 -27.47 16.46
C PRO A 383 5.04 -27.70 16.05
N LYS A 384 4.09 -27.50 16.99
CA LYS A 384 2.65 -27.78 16.81
C LYS A 384 2.37 -29.13 16.13
N ARG A 385 3.13 -30.15 16.51
CA ARG A 385 3.08 -31.49 15.92
C ARG A 385 1.64 -32.06 15.92
N PRO A 386 1.15 -32.58 14.79
CA PRO A 386 -0.11 -33.33 14.77
C PRO A 386 0.02 -34.69 15.49
N PRO A 387 -1.08 -35.41 15.79
CA PRO A 387 -1.02 -36.71 16.46
C PRO A 387 -0.18 -37.75 15.69
N THR A 388 -0.32 -37.76 14.36
CA THR A 388 0.40 -38.66 13.44
C THR A 388 1.16 -37.86 12.38
N PRO A 389 2.27 -38.39 11.83
CA PRO A 389 2.99 -37.73 10.74
C PRO A 389 2.07 -37.53 9.53
N PRO A 390 2.13 -36.36 8.86
CA PRO A 390 1.38 -36.14 7.63
C PRO A 390 1.72 -37.19 6.57
N THR A 391 0.71 -37.87 6.06
CA THR A 391 0.85 -38.94 5.06
C THR A 391 0.55 -38.47 3.64
N ASP A 392 -0.32 -37.46 3.53
CA ASP A 392 -0.75 -36.90 2.25
C ASP A 392 -0.57 -35.38 2.14
N ARG A 393 -0.81 -34.86 0.93
CA ARG A 393 -0.65 -33.44 0.61
C ARG A 393 -1.59 -32.53 1.41
N ILE A 394 -2.80 -32.99 1.74
CA ILE A 394 -3.80 -32.18 2.45
C ILE A 394 -3.34 -32.01 3.90
N GLU A 395 -2.98 -33.09 4.56
CA GLU A 395 -2.44 -33.09 5.92
C GLU A 395 -1.16 -32.26 6.03
N ALA A 396 -0.25 -32.41 5.07
CA ALA A 396 1.01 -31.69 5.04
C ALA A 396 0.81 -30.18 4.86
N VAL A 397 -0.10 -29.76 3.98
CA VAL A 397 -0.45 -28.34 3.82
C VAL A 397 -1.15 -27.81 5.07
N ALA A 398 -2.08 -28.57 5.66
CA ALA A 398 -2.78 -28.17 6.88
C ALA A 398 -1.80 -27.95 8.04
N TYR A 399 -0.83 -28.86 8.23
CA TYR A 399 0.22 -28.71 9.23
C TYR A 399 1.07 -27.47 8.96
N LEU A 400 1.62 -27.30 7.75
CA LEU A 400 2.49 -26.16 7.46
C LEU A 400 1.77 -24.80 7.57
N ARG A 401 0.46 -24.75 7.32
CA ARG A 401 -0.38 -23.56 7.51
C ARG A 401 -0.67 -23.23 8.97
N SER A 402 -0.58 -24.21 9.88
CA SER A 402 -0.85 -24.01 11.30
C SER A 402 0.34 -23.37 12.04
N LEU A 403 1.53 -23.42 11.43
CA LEU A 403 2.76 -22.84 11.97
C LEU A 403 2.75 -21.33 11.84
N ASP A 404 3.16 -20.64 12.90
CA ASP A 404 3.55 -19.24 12.79
C ASP A 404 4.96 -19.11 12.15
N PRO A 405 5.39 -17.89 11.77
CA PRO A 405 6.70 -17.69 11.15
C PRO A 405 7.89 -18.19 11.98
N LYS A 406 7.85 -18.10 13.31
CA LYS A 406 8.94 -18.54 14.19
C LYS A 406 8.98 -20.07 14.26
N GLN A 407 7.83 -20.70 14.42
CA GLN A 407 7.68 -22.15 14.40
C GLN A 407 8.11 -22.76 13.07
N PHE A 408 7.87 -22.07 11.96
CA PHE A 408 8.40 -22.51 10.68
C PHE A 408 9.92 -22.50 10.62
N VAL A 409 10.57 -21.47 11.18
CA VAL A 409 12.05 -21.43 11.27
C VAL A 409 12.56 -22.56 12.14
N GLU A 410 11.95 -22.80 13.30
CA GLU A 410 12.29 -23.91 14.18
C GLU A 410 12.23 -25.26 13.44
N LEU A 411 11.17 -25.50 12.65
CA LEU A 411 11.06 -26.69 11.82
C LEU A 411 12.19 -26.79 10.78
N LEU A 412 12.54 -25.67 10.13
CA LEU A 412 13.64 -25.65 9.15
C LEU A 412 15.00 -25.96 9.79
N GLU A 413 15.26 -25.44 10.98
CA GLU A 413 16.50 -25.66 11.73
C GLU A 413 16.58 -27.12 12.21
N LEU A 414 15.51 -27.62 12.85
CA LEU A 414 15.39 -28.99 13.34
C LEU A 414 15.63 -30.02 12.23
N THR A 415 15.05 -29.80 11.06
CA THR A 415 15.10 -30.76 9.95
C THR A 415 16.31 -30.56 9.03
N SER A 416 16.93 -29.38 9.05
CA SER A 416 17.93 -28.95 8.07
C SER A 416 17.49 -29.24 6.63
N PHE A 417 16.18 -29.13 6.36
CA PHE A 417 15.59 -29.71 5.15
C PHE A 417 16.17 -29.10 3.89
N TYR A 418 16.15 -27.78 3.75
CA TYR A 418 16.63 -27.10 2.54
C TYR A 418 18.16 -26.98 2.46
N SER A 419 18.90 -27.36 3.51
CA SER A 419 20.36 -27.30 3.56
C SER A 419 21.02 -28.67 3.39
N ARG A 420 20.39 -29.76 3.84
CA ARG A 420 20.96 -31.12 3.82
C ARG A 420 20.09 -32.17 3.14
N VAL A 421 18.76 -32.05 3.20
CA VAL A 421 17.83 -33.11 2.76
C VAL A 421 17.36 -32.88 1.32
N CYS A 422 16.78 -31.72 1.06
CA CYS A 422 16.19 -31.29 -0.20
C CYS A 422 16.91 -30.01 -0.65
N THR A 423 18.13 -30.19 -1.13
CA THR A 423 18.98 -29.09 -1.59
C THR A 423 18.56 -28.62 -2.98
N ARG A 424 18.97 -27.40 -3.34
CA ARG A 424 18.70 -26.83 -4.65
C ARG A 424 19.31 -27.66 -5.77
#